data_AF-A0A494TEQ1-F1
#
_entry.id   AF-A0A494TEQ1-F1
#
_cell.length_a   1.000
_cell.length_b   1.000
_cell.length_c   1.000
_cell.angle_alpha   90.00
_cell.angle_beta   90.00
_cell.angle_gamma   90.00
#
_symmetry.space_group_name_H-M   'P 1'
#
loop_
_entity.id
_entity.type
_entity.pdbx_description
1 polymer ?
#
loop_
_entity_poly.entity_id
_entity_poly.type
_entity_poly.pdbx_seq_one_letter_code
_entity_poly.pdbx_strand_id
1 'polypeptide(L)'
;MPVESFDDRLAELRAHYSGAICDVMDSCIEDILLPADRMTLLADAAMFMVFIISTKIAAEQGAGADDRRALMAAYWPLEKAIKSDVPKLLMEFVDAVKAEARAPSCRVCGCTETTACVVAGKPNCHWVEPDLCSTCAEAPTVQ
;
A
#
# COMPACT_ATOMS: atom_id res chain seq x y z
N MET A 1 5.82 -7.23 -44.73
CA MET A 1 5.53 -6.52 -43.46
C MET A 1 6.84 -5.89 -43.01
N PRO A 2 6.90 -4.57 -42.79
CA PRO A 2 8.10 -3.95 -42.26
C PRO A 2 8.45 -4.56 -40.90
N VAL A 3 9.73 -4.90 -40.70
CA VAL A 3 10.22 -5.40 -39.42
C VAL A 3 10.36 -4.20 -38.51
N GLU A 4 9.53 -4.17 -37.48
CA GLU A 4 9.57 -3.18 -36.42
C GLU A 4 10.94 -3.19 -35.72
N SER A 5 11.50 -2.01 -35.47
CA SER A 5 12.83 -1.93 -34.85
C SER A 5 12.76 -2.31 -33.38
N PHE A 6 13.89 -2.73 -32.82
CA PHE A 6 13.99 -2.99 -31.38
C PHE A 6 13.68 -1.73 -30.54
N ASP A 7 14.06 -0.56 -31.04
CA ASP A 7 13.82 0.72 -30.35
C ASP A 7 12.33 1.07 -30.31
N ASP A 8 11.60 0.81 -31.40
CA ASP A 8 10.14 1.01 -31.47
C ASP A 8 9.42 0.13 -30.44
N ARG A 9 9.79 -1.15 -30.37
CA ARG A 9 9.26 -2.09 -29.36
C ARG A 9 9.58 -1.66 -27.94
N LEU A 10 10.80 -1.16 -27.71
CA LEU A 10 11.20 -0.70 -26.38
C LEU A 10 10.43 0.56 -25.97
N ALA A 11 10.13 1.45 -26.90
CA ALA A 11 9.32 2.64 -26.66
C ALA A 11 7.87 2.28 -26.32
N GLU A 12 7.25 1.37 -27.07
CA GLU A 12 5.90 0.85 -26.80
C GLU A 12 5.83 0.19 -25.41
N LEU A 13 6.82 -0.67 -25.10
CA LEU A 13 6.90 -1.35 -23.81
C LEU A 13 6.98 -0.35 -22.65
N ARG A 14 7.82 0.70 -22.78
CA ARG A 14 7.91 1.77 -21.78
C ARG A 14 6.59 2.51 -21.61
N ALA A 15 5.91 2.87 -22.70
CA ALA A 15 4.62 3.54 -22.64
C ALA A 15 3.59 2.70 -21.87
N HIS A 16 3.55 1.39 -22.13
CA HIS A 16 2.65 0.47 -21.45
C HIS A 16 2.94 0.37 -19.95
N TYR A 17 4.20 0.15 -19.56
CA TYR A 17 4.56 0.07 -18.13
C TYR A 17 4.38 1.39 -17.39
N SER A 18 4.71 2.52 -18.02
CA SER A 18 4.49 3.83 -17.42
C SER A 18 3.02 4.10 -17.17
N GLY A 19 2.13 3.79 -18.13
CA GLY A 19 0.69 3.93 -17.95
C GLY A 19 0.17 3.07 -16.80
N ALA A 20 0.51 1.77 -16.80
CA ALA A 20 0.07 0.85 -15.74
C ALA A 20 0.56 1.25 -14.34
N ILE A 21 1.79 1.77 -14.23
CA ILE A 21 2.31 2.26 -12.94
C ILE A 21 1.55 3.52 -12.50
N CYS A 22 1.27 4.46 -13.40
CA CYS A 22 0.50 5.66 -13.07
C CYS A 22 -0.89 5.28 -12.57
N ASP A 23 -1.61 4.40 -13.28
CA ASP A 23 -2.95 3.97 -12.88
C ASP A 23 -2.96 3.32 -11.49
N VAL A 24 -1.99 2.43 -11.23
CA VAL A 24 -1.86 1.78 -9.90
C VAL A 24 -1.52 2.81 -8.82
N MET A 25 -0.63 3.76 -9.11
CA MET A 25 -0.28 4.82 -8.16
C MET A 25 -1.47 5.71 -7.84
N ASP A 26 -2.25 6.11 -8.85
CA ASP A 26 -3.43 6.94 -8.68
C ASP A 26 -4.47 6.21 -7.81
N SER A 27 -4.76 4.93 -8.10
CA SER A 27 -5.63 4.12 -7.24
C SER A 27 -5.08 3.98 -5.81
N CYS A 28 -3.78 3.77 -5.62
CA CYS A 28 -3.20 3.72 -4.28
C CYS A 28 -3.33 5.06 -3.54
N ILE A 29 -3.16 6.19 -4.22
CA ILE A 29 -3.26 7.52 -3.60
C ILE A 29 -4.71 7.84 -3.23
N GLU A 30 -5.66 7.48 -4.10
CA GLU A 30 -7.06 7.83 -3.91
C GLU A 30 -7.78 6.88 -2.94
N ASP A 31 -7.56 5.58 -3.05
CA ASP A 31 -8.35 4.56 -2.34
C ASP A 31 -7.69 4.09 -1.04
N ILE A 32 -6.36 4.13 -0.96
CA ILE A 32 -5.62 3.53 0.17
C ILE A 32 -5.09 4.60 1.13
N LEU A 33 -4.63 5.75 0.61
CA LEU A 33 -4.03 6.78 1.47
C LEU A 33 -5.06 7.70 2.11
N LEU A 34 -4.90 7.88 3.43
CA LEU A 34 -5.59 8.91 4.18
C LEU A 34 -5.23 10.29 3.60
N PRO A 35 -6.19 11.23 3.52
CA PRO A 35 -5.94 12.56 2.95
C PRO A 35 -4.76 13.30 3.60
N ALA A 36 -4.52 13.08 4.90
CA ALA A 36 -3.43 13.71 5.64
C ALA A 36 -2.03 13.24 5.19
N ASP A 37 -1.92 12.01 4.66
CA ASP A 37 -0.63 11.39 4.32
C ASP A 37 -0.27 11.56 2.84
N ARG A 38 -1.24 11.92 1.98
CA ARG A 38 -1.04 12.05 0.52
C ARG A 38 0.06 13.04 0.17
N MET A 39 0.09 14.21 0.82
CA MET A 39 1.08 15.24 0.52
C MET A 39 2.50 14.83 0.90
N THR A 40 2.65 14.12 2.02
CA THR A 40 3.94 13.59 2.46
C THR A 40 4.47 12.55 1.47
N LEU A 41 3.62 11.59 1.07
CA LEU A 41 4.02 10.58 0.10
C LEU A 41 4.38 11.19 -1.26
N LEU A 42 3.58 12.14 -1.75
CA LEU A 42 3.87 12.83 -3.01
C LEU A 42 5.20 13.60 -2.96
N ALA A 43 5.50 14.23 -1.83
CA ALA A 43 6.78 14.91 -1.63
C ALA A 43 7.96 13.93 -1.64
N ASP A 44 7.84 12.79 -0.95
CA ASP A 44 8.87 11.75 -0.92
C ASP A 44 9.09 11.14 -2.31
N ALA A 45 8.02 10.85 -3.05
CA ALA A 45 8.08 10.36 -4.42
C ALA A 45 8.75 11.39 -5.36
N ALA A 46 8.41 12.68 -5.22
CA ALA A 46 9.02 13.75 -5.99
C ALA A 46 10.52 13.88 -5.69
N MET A 47 10.93 13.82 -4.42
CA MET A 47 12.35 13.83 -4.04
C MET A 47 13.12 12.66 -4.65
N PHE A 48 12.53 11.46 -4.63
CA PHE A 48 13.11 10.28 -5.25
C PHE A 48 13.29 10.46 -6.77
N MET A 49 12.27 10.99 -7.46
CA MET A 49 12.36 11.26 -8.90
C MET A 49 13.43 12.30 -9.25
N VAL A 50 13.50 13.40 -8.48
CA VAL A 50 14.56 14.41 -8.64
C VAL A 50 15.93 13.77 -8.49
N PHE A 51 16.13 12.93 -7.48
CA PHE A 51 17.38 12.19 -7.29
C PHE A 51 17.73 11.35 -8.52
N ILE A 52 16.82 10.52 -9.02
CA ILE A 52 17.06 9.67 -10.20
C ILE A 52 17.41 10.52 -11.44
N ILE A 53 16.70 11.62 -11.66
CA ILE A 53 16.98 12.56 -12.77
C ILE A 53 18.38 13.15 -12.63
N SER A 54 18.76 13.63 -11.43
CA SER A 54 20.10 14.16 -11.17
C SER A 54 21.20 13.13 -11.42
N THR A 55 20.98 11.86 -11.07
CA THR A 55 21.94 10.78 -11.35
C THR A 55 22.20 10.59 -12.84
N LYS A 56 21.13 10.65 -13.65
CA LYS A 56 21.22 10.49 -15.10
C LYS A 56 21.90 11.68 -15.76
N ILE A 57 21.52 12.90 -15.37
CA ILE A 57 22.15 14.12 -15.88
C ILE A 57 23.64 14.10 -15.57
N ALA A 58 24.04 13.74 -14.34
CA ALA A 58 25.44 13.63 -13.97
C ALA A 58 26.17 12.59 -14.85
N ALA A 59 25.56 11.42 -15.10
CA ALA A 59 26.14 10.40 -15.96
C ALA A 59 26.32 10.89 -17.41
N GLU A 60 25.35 11.60 -17.98
CA GLU A 60 25.39 12.16 -19.33
C GLU A 60 26.41 13.29 -19.47
N GLN A 61 26.63 14.07 -18.42
CA GLN A 61 27.63 15.14 -18.38
C GLN A 61 29.05 14.64 -18.10
N GLY A 62 29.25 13.32 -18.03
CA GLY A 62 30.57 12.72 -17.82
C GLY A 62 31.08 12.83 -16.39
N ALA A 63 30.18 12.90 -15.40
CA ALA A 63 30.57 12.91 -13.99
C ALA A 63 31.57 11.79 -13.67
N GLY A 64 32.61 12.15 -12.94
CA GLY A 64 33.72 11.27 -12.65
C GLY A 64 33.30 10.06 -11.81
N ALA A 65 34.17 9.06 -11.72
CA ALA A 65 33.92 7.89 -10.87
C ALA A 65 33.68 8.28 -9.40
N ASP A 66 34.30 9.37 -8.92
CA ASP A 66 34.14 9.86 -7.57
C ASP A 66 32.81 10.58 -7.33
N ASP A 67 32.30 11.34 -8.31
CA ASP A 67 30.97 11.97 -8.25
C ASP A 67 29.86 10.92 -8.16
N ARG A 68 29.97 9.86 -8.97
CA ARG A 68 29.05 8.72 -8.92
C ARG A 68 29.11 8.01 -7.57
N ARG A 69 30.31 7.86 -6.98
CA ARG A 69 30.47 7.23 -5.66
C ARG A 69 29.85 8.07 -4.56
N ALA A 70 30.06 9.39 -4.57
CA ALA A 70 29.47 10.32 -3.61
C ALA A 70 27.93 10.30 -3.69
N LEU A 71 27.40 10.30 -4.91
CA LEU A 71 25.97 10.28 -5.16
C LEU A 71 25.32 8.95 -4.73
N MET A 72 25.98 7.81 -4.99
CA MET A 72 25.55 6.51 -4.49
C MET A 72 25.66 6.38 -2.97
N ALA A 73 26.68 6.99 -2.35
CA ALA A 73 26.82 7.00 -0.89
C ALA A 73 25.67 7.75 -0.21
N ALA A 74 25.17 8.82 -0.81
CA ALA A 74 23.99 9.54 -0.32
C ALA A 74 22.69 8.73 -0.51
N TYR A 75 22.61 7.92 -1.56
CA TYR A 75 21.44 7.09 -1.88
C TYR A 75 21.35 5.78 -1.09
N TRP A 76 22.50 5.20 -0.75
CA TRP A 76 22.58 3.88 -0.14
C TRP A 76 21.69 3.71 1.11
N PRO A 77 21.58 4.67 2.04
CA PRO A 77 20.66 4.55 3.17
C PRO A 77 19.20 4.41 2.73
N LEU A 78 18.77 5.16 1.71
CA LEU A 78 17.42 5.09 1.15
C LEU A 78 17.20 3.76 0.43
N GLU A 79 18.14 3.33 -0.42
CA GLU A 79 18.07 2.05 -1.10
C GLU A 79 17.96 0.89 -0.10
N LYS A 80 18.76 0.94 0.97
CA LYS A 80 18.72 -0.03 2.06
C LYS A 80 17.34 -0.02 2.72
N ALA A 81 16.82 1.14 3.12
CA ALA A 81 15.49 1.23 3.74
C ALA A 81 14.39 0.67 2.83
N ILE A 82 14.42 0.97 1.53
CA ILE A 82 13.46 0.44 0.55
C ILE A 82 13.60 -1.09 0.42
N LYS A 83 14.82 -1.64 0.44
CA LYS A 83 15.04 -3.08 0.27
C LYS A 83 14.83 -3.90 1.55
N SER A 84 15.17 -3.36 2.72
CA SER A 84 15.08 -4.09 3.99
C SER A 84 13.84 -3.76 4.79
N ASP A 85 13.47 -2.48 4.87
CA ASP A 85 12.50 -2.01 5.85
C ASP A 85 11.09 -2.03 5.25
N VAL A 86 10.93 -1.61 3.99
CA VAL A 86 9.61 -1.60 3.32
C VAL A 86 8.98 -2.99 3.24
N PRO A 87 9.67 -4.08 2.84
CA PRO A 87 9.06 -5.40 2.82
C PRO A 87 8.61 -5.85 4.21
N LYS A 88 9.39 -5.53 5.25
CA LYS A 88 9.03 -5.84 6.63
C LYS A 88 7.77 -5.09 7.05
N LEU A 89 7.73 -3.77 6.83
CA LEU A 89 6.57 -2.94 7.16
C LEU A 89 5.31 -3.38 6.40
N LEU A 90 5.43 -3.76 5.13
CA LEU A 90 4.33 -4.30 4.33
C LEU A 90 3.82 -5.62 4.91
N MET A 91 4.72 -6.52 5.32
CA MET A 91 4.33 -7.79 5.93
C MET A 91 3.66 -7.58 7.29
N GLU A 92 4.20 -6.69 8.13
CA GLU A 92 3.58 -6.32 9.41
C GLU A 92 2.18 -5.72 9.20
N PHE A 93 2.00 -4.85 8.20
CA PHE A 93 0.69 -4.32 7.82
C PHE A 93 -0.26 -5.41 7.34
N VAL A 94 0.18 -6.30 6.43
CA VAL A 94 -0.64 -7.41 5.91
C VAL A 94 -1.05 -8.35 7.06
N ASP A 95 -0.15 -8.64 7.98
CA ASP A 95 -0.44 -9.48 9.13
C ASP A 95 -1.43 -8.81 10.09
N ALA A 96 -1.31 -7.50 10.32
CA ALA A 96 -2.29 -6.72 11.08
C ALA A 96 -3.68 -6.74 10.41
N VAL A 97 -3.77 -6.52 9.10
CA VAL A 97 -5.03 -6.58 8.34
C VAL A 97 -5.64 -7.98 8.39
N LYS A 98 -4.82 -9.04 8.26
CA LYS A 98 -5.29 -10.43 8.40
C LYS A 98 -5.77 -10.74 9.80
N ALA A 99 -5.13 -10.20 10.83
CA ALA A 99 -5.53 -10.38 12.22
C ALA A 99 -6.89 -9.72 12.47
N GLU A 100 -7.10 -8.49 11.98
CA GLU A 100 -8.40 -7.81 12.05
C GLU A 100 -9.49 -8.56 11.27
N ALA A 101 -9.19 -9.05 10.06
CA ALA A 101 -10.12 -9.88 9.29
C ALA A 101 -10.48 -11.21 9.97
N ARG A 102 -9.63 -11.68 10.89
CA ARG A 102 -9.87 -12.88 11.73
C ARG A 102 -10.49 -12.53 13.07
N ALA A 103 -10.75 -11.25 13.35
CA ALA A 103 -11.45 -10.87 14.56
C ALA A 103 -12.81 -11.58 14.61
N PRO A 104 -13.23 -12.07 15.79
CA PRO A 104 -14.51 -12.74 15.92
C PRO A 104 -15.63 -11.80 15.46
N SER A 105 -16.47 -12.31 14.57
CA SER A 105 -17.69 -11.65 14.12
C SER A 105 -18.87 -12.59 14.42
N CYS A 106 -20.01 -12.03 14.82
CA CYS A 106 -21.17 -12.84 15.13
C CYS A 106 -21.68 -13.48 13.83
N ARG A 107 -21.73 -14.81 13.78
CA ARG A 107 -22.17 -15.61 12.63
C ARG A 107 -23.57 -15.30 12.12
N VAL A 108 -24.38 -14.59 12.92
CA VAL A 108 -25.77 -14.21 12.58
C VAL A 108 -25.86 -12.77 12.10
N CYS A 109 -25.31 -11.80 12.83
CA CYS A 109 -25.49 -10.37 12.54
C CYS A 109 -24.22 -9.64 12.08
N GLY A 110 -23.05 -10.28 12.16
CA GLY A 110 -21.77 -9.70 11.77
C GLY A 110 -21.20 -8.66 12.74
N CYS A 111 -21.80 -8.45 13.91
CA CYS A 111 -21.23 -7.52 14.90
C CYS A 111 -19.82 -7.96 15.32
N THR A 112 -18.96 -7.00 15.63
CA THR A 112 -17.56 -7.21 16.07
C THR A 112 -17.35 -6.60 17.46
N GLU A 113 -16.16 -6.80 18.04
CA GLU A 113 -15.78 -6.18 19.33
C GLU A 113 -15.92 -4.65 19.30
N THR A 114 -15.59 -4.03 18.17
CA THR A 114 -15.63 -2.57 17.98
C THR A 114 -16.97 -2.08 17.45
N THR A 115 -17.82 -2.99 16.93
CA THR A 115 -19.09 -2.68 16.29
C THR A 115 -20.18 -3.56 16.89
N ALA A 116 -20.53 -3.31 18.15
CA ALA A 116 -21.57 -4.06 18.87
C ALA A 116 -22.98 -3.79 18.31
N CYS A 117 -23.87 -4.78 18.41
CA CYS A 117 -25.28 -4.61 18.09
C CYS A 117 -25.92 -3.49 18.91
N VAL A 118 -26.69 -2.64 18.24
CA VAL A 118 -27.52 -1.63 18.89
C VAL A 118 -28.93 -2.20 19.06
N VAL A 119 -29.31 -2.51 20.30
CA VAL A 119 -30.67 -2.95 20.64
C VAL A 119 -31.33 -1.84 21.45
N ALA A 120 -32.50 -1.37 21.01
CA ALA A 120 -33.24 -0.28 21.66
C ALA A 120 -32.40 0.98 21.93
N GLY A 121 -31.48 1.32 21.03
CA GLY A 121 -30.65 2.53 21.12
C GLY A 121 -29.45 2.44 22.07
N LYS A 122 -29.10 1.26 22.59
CA LYS A 122 -27.87 1.06 23.37
C LYS A 122 -27.02 -0.10 22.81
N PRO A 123 -25.70 0.06 22.67
CA PRO A 123 -24.81 -1.07 22.37
C PRO A 123 -24.79 -2.00 23.59
N ASN A 124 -25.27 -3.23 23.43
CA ASN A 124 -25.51 -4.08 24.60
C ASN A 124 -25.27 -5.58 24.37
N CYS A 125 -24.75 -6.00 23.21
CA CYS A 125 -24.37 -7.40 23.01
C CYS A 125 -22.98 -7.67 23.58
N HIS A 126 -22.75 -8.90 24.03
CA HIS A 126 -21.44 -9.42 24.41
C HIS A 126 -21.26 -10.80 23.79
N TRP A 127 -20.03 -11.29 23.68
CA TRP A 127 -19.77 -12.64 23.16
C TRP A 127 -20.23 -13.70 24.15
N VAL A 128 -21.01 -14.67 23.66
CA VAL A 128 -21.40 -15.88 24.42
C VAL A 128 -20.71 -17.13 23.87
N GLU A 129 -20.33 -17.11 22.59
CA GLU A 129 -19.48 -18.11 21.92
C GLU A 129 -18.44 -17.38 21.05
N PRO A 130 -17.38 -18.05 20.57
CA PRO A 130 -16.33 -17.42 19.75
C PRO A 130 -16.82 -16.69 18.50
N ASP A 131 -17.99 -17.06 17.97
CA ASP A 131 -18.62 -16.45 16.80
C ASP A 131 -20.12 -16.17 17.02
N LEU A 132 -20.59 -16.00 18.27
CA LEU A 132 -22.00 -15.66 18.56
C LEU A 132 -22.12 -14.60 19.66
N CYS A 133 -22.90 -13.55 19.39
CA CYS A 133 -23.23 -12.53 20.39
C CYS A 133 -24.53 -12.87 21.14
N SER A 134 -24.64 -12.37 22.38
CA SER A 134 -25.77 -12.61 23.29
C SER A 134 -27.12 -12.23 22.68
N THR A 135 -27.20 -11.11 21.97
CA THR A 135 -28.43 -10.68 21.28
C THR A 135 -28.91 -11.69 20.26
N CYS A 136 -28.00 -12.28 19.47
CA CYS A 136 -28.37 -13.30 18.49
C CYS A 136 -28.62 -14.67 19.13
N ALA A 137 -28.00 -14.96 20.28
CA ALA A 137 -28.26 -16.17 21.04
C ALA A 137 -29.67 -16.19 21.66
N GLU A 138 -30.17 -15.02 22.05
CA GLU A 138 -31.51 -14.84 22.63
C GLU A 138 -32.61 -14.61 21.59
N ALA A 139 -32.25 -14.40 20.32
CA ALA A 139 -33.23 -14.19 19.27
C ALA A 139 -34.11 -15.43 19.09
N PRO A 140 -35.45 -15.30 19.04
CA PRO A 140 -36.33 -16.44 18.83
C PRO A 140 -35.97 -17.10 17.51
N THR A 141 -35.59 -18.38 17.54
CA THR A 141 -35.40 -19.18 16.32
C THR A 141 -36.72 -19.16 15.56
N VAL A 142 -36.76 -18.48 14.43
CA VAL A 142 -37.88 -18.60 13.49
C VAL A 142 -37.79 -20.03 12.95
N GLN A 143 -38.56 -20.93 13.56
CA GLN A 143 -38.78 -22.29 13.09
C GLN A 143 -39.74 -22.29 11.92
#